data_AF-A0A9W6RPU2-F1
#
_entry.id   AF-A0A9W6RPU2-F1
#
_cell.length_a   1.000
_cell.length_b   1.000
_cell.length_c   1.000
_cell.angle_alpha   90.00
_cell.angle_beta   90.00
_cell.angle_gamma   90.00
#
_symmetry.space_group_name_H-M   'P 1'
#
loop_
_entity.id
_entity.type
_entity.pdbx_description
1 polymer ?
#
loop_
_entity_poly.entity_id
_entity_poly.type
_entity_poly.pdbx_seq_one_letter_code
_entity_poly.pdbx_strand_id
1 'polypeptide(L)'
;MDRGKYGSKIYLITERSGLPISVGISGANLHDSQALIPLVSGIPPIRSNHLRRWLRLRGITHRIARKGIESSQRLGRHRWTVERTMAWLAGCRRLHRRYERKAEHFLAFTSIACTLICYRRLRTAPCIGTAEP
;
A
#
# COMPACT_ATOMS: atom_id res chain seq x y z
N MET A 1 3.50 -33.27 -0.05
CA MET A 1 3.85 -31.96 0.55
C MET A 1 4.91 -31.32 -0.33
N ASP A 2 4.51 -30.52 -1.33
CA ASP A 2 5.46 -29.87 -2.23
C ASP A 2 6.11 -28.65 -1.57
N ARG A 3 7.42 -28.74 -1.31
CA ARG A 3 8.28 -27.68 -0.75
C ARG A 3 8.65 -26.56 -1.75
N GLY A 4 7.90 -26.37 -2.85
CA GLY A 4 8.32 -25.56 -4.00
C GLY A 4 7.58 -24.25 -4.28
N LYS A 5 6.54 -23.88 -3.54
CA LYS A 5 5.82 -22.61 -3.80
C LYS A 5 6.49 -21.45 -3.05
N TYR A 6 7.33 -20.69 -3.76
CA TYR A 6 7.81 -19.39 -3.29
C TYR A 6 6.61 -18.45 -3.09
N GLY A 7 6.17 -18.27 -1.84
CA GLY A 7 5.18 -17.26 -1.50
C GLY A 7 5.67 -15.87 -1.90
N SER A 8 4.74 -14.93 -2.08
CA SER A 8 5.06 -13.52 -2.28
C SER A 8 4.46 -12.66 -1.20
N LYS A 9 5.19 -11.61 -0.82
CA LYS A 9 4.66 -10.54 0.00
C LYS A 9 4.35 -9.35 -0.89
N ILE A 10 3.18 -8.76 -0.68
CA ILE A 10 2.79 -7.49 -1.29
C ILE A 10 2.95 -6.42 -0.21
N TYR A 11 3.71 -5.39 -0.53
CA TYR A 11 3.91 -4.21 0.29
C TYR A 11 3.17 -3.05 -0.36
N LEU A 12 2.43 -2.29 0.43
CA LEU A 12 1.58 -1.22 -0.05
C LEU A 12 1.71 -0.01 0.86
N ILE A 13 1.92 1.17 0.28
CA ILE A 13 1.76 2.46 0.95
C ILE A 13 0.48 3.10 0.43
N THR A 14 -0.37 3.54 1.36
CA THR A 14 -1.63 4.21 1.06
C THR A 14 -1.72 5.58 1.73
N GLU A 15 -2.50 6.46 1.11
CA GLU A 15 -2.96 7.71 1.70
C GLU A 15 -4.05 7.45 2.78
N ARG A 16 -4.41 8.44 3.60
CA ARG A 16 -5.40 8.32 4.70
C ARG A 16 -6.76 7.76 4.25
N SER A 17 -7.19 8.06 3.03
CA SER A 17 -8.44 7.54 2.46
C SER A 17 -8.33 6.13 1.87
N GLY A 18 -7.11 5.57 1.81
CA GLY A 18 -6.85 4.22 1.28
C GLY A 18 -6.44 4.19 -0.20
N LEU A 19 -6.13 5.34 -0.81
CA LEU A 19 -5.58 5.41 -2.17
C LEU A 19 -4.15 4.83 -2.21
N PRO A 20 -3.87 3.81 -3.03
CA PRO A 20 -2.51 3.33 -3.28
C PRO A 20 -1.58 4.44 -3.78
N ILE A 21 -0.41 4.59 -3.14
CA ILE A 21 0.65 5.54 -3.55
C ILE A 21 1.84 4.77 -4.14
N SER A 22 2.27 3.68 -3.48
CA SER A 22 3.40 2.86 -3.90
C SER A 22 3.13 1.40 -3.56
N VAL A 23 3.54 0.50 -4.44
CA VAL A 23 3.37 -0.95 -4.29
C VAL A 23 4.66 -1.67 -4.67
N GLY A 24 4.97 -2.73 -3.94
CA GLY A 24 6.15 -3.54 -4.16
C GLY A 24 5.91 -4.98 -3.80
N ILE A 25 6.74 -5.87 -4.37
CA ILE A 25 6.61 -7.31 -4.19
C ILE A 25 7.97 -7.91 -3.86
N SER A 26 7.99 -8.86 -2.93
CA SER A 26 9.15 -9.69 -2.66
C SER A 26 8.79 -11.17 -2.59
N GLY A 27 9.81 -12.02 -2.47
CA GLY A 27 9.61 -13.37 -1.96
C GLY A 27 9.17 -13.37 -0.50
N ALA A 28 8.44 -14.40 -0.09
CA ALA A 28 7.91 -14.54 1.27
C ALA A 28 8.99 -14.65 2.35
N ASN A 29 10.22 -15.01 1.97
CA ASN A 29 11.35 -15.12 2.88
C ASN A 29 12.01 -13.77 3.18
N LEU A 30 11.67 -12.70 2.45
CA LEU A 30 12.21 -11.37 2.72
C LEU A 30 11.60 -10.81 4.01
N HIS A 31 12.43 -10.27 4.89
CA HIS A 31 11.95 -9.58 6.09
C HIS A 31 11.30 -8.25 5.73
N ASP A 32 10.18 -7.92 6.37
CA ASP A 32 9.34 -6.78 5.95
C ASP A 32 10.04 -5.43 6.06
N SER A 33 11.01 -5.31 6.98
CA SER A 33 11.82 -4.10 7.11
C SER A 33 12.69 -3.82 5.86
N GLN A 34 13.09 -4.87 5.13
CA GLN A 34 13.95 -4.75 3.95
C GLN A 34 13.17 -4.23 2.74
N ALA A 35 11.85 -4.40 2.71
CA ALA A 35 11.00 -3.89 1.63
C ALA A 35 10.60 -2.42 1.81
N LEU A 36 10.82 -1.84 3.00
CA LEU A 36 10.37 -0.49 3.34
C LEU A 36 11.10 0.60 2.54
N ILE A 37 12.43 0.53 2.49
CA ILE A 37 13.28 1.50 1.79
C ILE A 37 12.94 1.59 0.29
N PRO A 38 12.88 0.47 -0.47
CA PRO A 38 12.51 0.54 -1.88
C PRO A 38 11.06 1.03 -2.08
N LEU A 39 10.13 0.72 -1.18
CA LEU A 39 8.75 1.23 -1.30
C LEU A 39 8.65 2.74 -1.17
N VAL A 40 9.34 3.31 -0.18
CA VAL A 40 9.38 4.76 0.05
C VAL A 40 10.09 5.46 -1.10
N SER A 41 11.16 4.86 -1.63
CA SER A 41 11.90 5.38 -2.79
C SER A 41 11.05 5.39 -4.07
N GLY A 42 10.10 4.46 -4.19
CA GLY A 42 9.13 4.40 -5.28
C GLY A 42 8.03 5.46 -5.23
N ILE A 43 7.90 6.21 -4.13
CA ILE A 43 6.97 7.35 -4.08
C ILE A 43 7.58 8.46 -4.93
N PRO A 44 6.90 8.91 -6.02
CA PRO A 44 7.42 9.99 -6.84
C PRO A 44 7.70 11.20 -5.94
N PRO A 45 8.79 11.94 -6.18
CA PRO A 45 9.14 13.05 -5.33
C PRO A 45 7.95 14.01 -5.24
N ILE A 46 7.31 14.04 -4.06
CA ILE A 46 6.26 14.99 -3.73
C ILE A 46 6.88 16.37 -3.98
N ARG A 47 6.42 17.06 -5.03
CA ARG A 47 6.94 18.36 -5.49
C ARG A 47 6.64 19.51 -4.51
N SER A 48 6.07 19.21 -3.35
CA SER A 48 5.80 20.16 -2.28
C SER A 48 6.83 20.05 -1.17
N ASN A 49 7.76 21.01 -1.13
CA ASN A 49 8.69 21.19 -0.01
C ASN A 49 7.93 21.39 1.31
N HIS A 50 6.75 22.01 1.25
CA HIS A 50 5.86 22.18 2.39
C HIS A 50 5.38 20.82 2.93
N LEU A 51 4.92 19.90 2.08
CA LEU A 51 4.41 18.60 2.54
C LEU A 51 5.52 17.73 3.13
N ARG A 52 6.73 17.70 2.55
CA ARG A 52 7.88 16.96 3.15
C ARG A 52 8.34 17.54 4.49
N ARG A 53 8.33 18.87 4.62
CA ARG A 53 8.65 19.56 5.86
C ARG A 53 7.57 19.28 6.91
N TRP A 54 6.31 19.24 6.51
CA TRP A 54 5.15 18.91 7.35
C TRP A 54 5.18 17.47 7.87
N LEU A 55 5.51 16.48 7.02
CA LEU A 55 5.62 15.07 7.43
C LEU A 55 6.78 14.85 8.44
N ARG A 56 7.91 15.55 8.23
CA ARG A 56 9.07 15.53 9.15
C ARG A 56 8.80 16.26 10.47
N LEU A 57 8.20 17.45 10.41
CA LEU A 57 7.83 18.25 11.59
C LEU A 57 6.79 17.55 12.47
N ARG A 58 5.94 16.69 11.89
CA ARG A 58 4.93 15.92 12.63
C ARG A 58 5.41 14.57 13.15
N GLY A 59 6.69 14.24 12.99
CA GLY A 59 7.28 13.02 13.56
C GLY A 59 6.53 11.75 13.15
N ILE A 60 6.20 11.61 11.86
CA ILE A 60 5.49 10.44 11.35
C ILE A 60 6.32 9.20 11.67
N THR A 61 5.83 8.50 12.68
CA THR A 61 6.49 7.43 13.40
C THR A 61 5.96 6.11 12.86
N HIS A 62 6.86 5.16 12.63
CA HIS A 62 6.45 3.81 12.25
C HIS A 62 5.60 3.23 13.39
N ARG A 63 4.33 2.92 13.09
CA ARG A 63 3.37 2.35 14.06
C ARG A 63 3.34 0.84 13.85
N ILE A 64 4.34 0.15 14.39
CA ILE A 64 4.40 -1.33 14.38
C ILE A 64 3.77 -1.83 15.68
N ALA A 65 2.64 -2.52 15.55
CA ALA A 65 1.96 -3.12 16.68
C ALA A 65 2.85 -4.15 17.38
N ARG A 66 3.11 -3.99 18.69
CA ARG A 66 3.75 -5.05 19.48
C ARG A 66 2.72 -6.06 19.97
N LYS A 67 2.80 -7.29 19.46
CA LYS A 67 1.90 -8.39 19.78
C LYS A 67 1.87 -8.61 21.31
N GLY A 68 0.66 -8.61 21.90
CA GLY A 68 0.46 -8.81 23.33
C GLY A 68 0.64 -7.57 24.23
N ILE A 69 1.11 -6.45 23.68
CA ILE A 69 1.33 -5.21 24.45
C ILE A 69 0.29 -4.15 24.11
N GLU A 70 0.01 -3.95 22.82
CA GLU A 70 -0.94 -2.93 22.37
C GLU A 70 -2.32 -3.51 22.07
N SER A 71 -3.37 -2.84 22.55
CA SER A 71 -4.75 -3.18 22.21
C SER A 71 -5.01 -3.05 20.70
N SER A 72 -5.61 -4.09 20.13
CA SER A 72 -6.00 -4.14 18.71
C SER A 72 -6.99 -3.05 18.32
N GLN A 73 -7.82 -2.54 19.25
CA GLN A 73 -8.83 -1.52 18.97
C GLN A 73 -8.23 -0.16 18.55
N ARG A 74 -7.11 0.26 19.16
CA ARG A 74 -6.46 1.54 18.82
C ARG A 74 -5.70 1.48 17.50
N LEU A 75 -4.98 0.38 17.25
CA LEU A 75 -4.26 0.14 16.00
C LEU A 75 -5.21 -0.15 14.83
N GLY A 76 -6.34 -0.81 15.10
CA GLY A 76 -7.39 -1.11 14.12
C GLY A 76 -7.90 0.14 13.41
N ARG A 77 -8.00 1.29 14.11
CA ARG A 77 -8.43 2.57 13.51
C ARG A 77 -7.54 3.03 12.35
N HIS A 78 -6.24 2.76 12.42
CA HIS A 78 -5.28 3.12 11.38
C HIS A 78 -5.02 1.97 10.40
N ARG A 79 -4.98 0.73 10.89
CA ARG A 79 -4.80 -0.48 10.08
C ARG A 79 -5.97 -0.73 9.13
N TRP A 80 -7.20 -0.41 9.54
CA TRP A 80 -8.40 -0.67 8.75
C TRP A 80 -8.32 -0.04 7.36
N THR A 81 -7.74 1.16 7.23
CA THR A 81 -7.55 1.77 5.91
C THR A 81 -6.66 0.90 5.01
N VAL A 82 -5.56 0.39 5.54
CA VAL A 82 -4.62 -0.47 4.80
C VAL A 82 -5.24 -1.84 4.51
N GLU A 83 -5.87 -2.46 5.51
CA GLU A 83 -6.52 -3.76 5.40
C GLU A 83 -7.66 -3.73 4.38
N ARG A 84 -8.46 -2.66 4.39
CA ARG A 84 -9.51 -2.43 3.39
C ARG A 84 -8.93 -2.29 1.98
N THR A 85 -7.86 -1.53 1.79
CA THR A 85 -7.22 -1.42 0.47
C THR A 85 -6.63 -2.77 0.02
N MET A 86 -6.04 -3.53 0.93
CA MET A 86 -5.59 -4.90 0.65
C MET A 86 -6.76 -5.83 0.31
N ALA A 87 -7.93 -5.68 0.94
CA ALA A 87 -9.13 -6.42 0.59
C ALA A 87 -9.64 -6.08 -0.83
N TRP A 88 -9.56 -4.81 -1.24
CA TRP A 88 -9.87 -4.41 -2.63
C TRP A 88 -8.91 -5.03 -3.64
N LEU A 89 -7.60 -5.05 -3.32
CA LEU A 89 -6.60 -5.73 -4.15
C LEU A 89 -6.86 -7.23 -4.24
N ALA A 90 -7.16 -7.90 -3.12
CA ALA A 90 -7.47 -9.33 -3.07
C ALA A 90 -8.78 -9.67 -3.79
N GLY A 91 -9.73 -8.72 -3.86
CA GLY A 91 -10.97 -8.83 -4.63
C GLY A 91 -10.75 -8.87 -6.15
N CYS A 92 -9.59 -8.43 -6.64
CA CYS A 92 -9.19 -8.65 -8.03
C CYS A 92 -8.85 -10.13 -8.22
N ARG A 93 -9.79 -10.92 -8.77
CA ARG A 93 -9.65 -12.39 -8.99
C ARG A 93 -8.30 -12.79 -9.60
N ARG A 94 -7.75 -11.96 -10.49
CA ARG A 94 -6.43 -12.18 -11.13
C ARG A 94 -5.26 -12.27 -10.14
N LEU A 95 -5.36 -11.61 -8.99
CA LEU A 95 -4.34 -11.54 -7.95
C LEU A 95 -4.57 -12.54 -6.81
N HIS A 96 -5.78 -13.09 -6.69
CA HIS A 96 -6.14 -14.03 -5.62
C HIS A 96 -5.23 -15.26 -5.59
N ARG A 97 -4.84 -15.76 -6.77
CA ARG A 97 -3.83 -16.81 -6.91
C ARG A 97 -2.73 -16.30 -7.82
N ARG A 98 -1.48 -16.38 -7.35
CA ARG A 98 -0.32 -16.05 -8.17
C ARG A 98 -0.07 -17.17 -9.18
N TYR A 99 -0.37 -16.89 -10.45
CA TYR A 99 -0.01 -17.75 -11.58
C TYR A 99 1.33 -17.34 -12.22
N GLU A 100 1.83 -16.15 -11.90
CA GLU A 100 3.03 -15.60 -12.54
C GLU A 100 4.31 -16.22 -12.03
N ARG A 101 5.08 -16.81 -12.95
CA ARG A 101 6.44 -17.31 -12.68
C ARG A 101 7.39 -16.16 -12.33
N LYS A 102 7.34 -15.05 -13.07
CA LYS A 102 8.18 -13.86 -12.84
C LYS A 102 7.53 -12.89 -11.86
N ALA A 103 8.35 -12.30 -10.98
CA ALA A 103 7.90 -11.29 -10.02
C ALA A 103 7.46 -9.99 -10.72
N GLU A 104 8.11 -9.62 -11.82
CA GLU A 104 7.78 -8.44 -12.63
C GLU A 104 6.35 -8.47 -13.17
N HIS A 105 5.90 -9.62 -13.69
CA HIS A 105 4.54 -9.77 -14.19
C HIS A 105 3.52 -9.65 -13.05
N PHE A 106 3.84 -10.23 -11.89
CA PHE A 106 2.98 -10.14 -10.72
C PHE A 106 2.89 -8.70 -10.20
N LEU A 107 4.01 -7.97 -10.22
CA LEU A 107 4.05 -6.54 -9.90
C LEU A 107 3.22 -5.73 -10.90
N ALA A 108 3.33 -6.00 -12.20
CA ALA A 108 2.55 -5.33 -13.23
C ALA A 108 1.03 -5.51 -13.00
N PHE A 109 0.56 -6.73 -12.74
CA PHE A 109 -0.85 -6.97 -12.41
C PHE A 109 -1.29 -6.26 -11.13
N THR A 110 -0.41 -6.19 -10.13
CA THR A 110 -0.71 -5.51 -8.87
C THR A 110 -0.79 -3.99 -9.08
N SER A 111 0.12 -3.41 -9.88
CA SER A 111 0.08 -2.00 -10.26
C SER A 111 -1.17 -1.65 -11.08
N ILE A 112 -1.61 -2.52 -11.99
CA ILE A 112 -2.89 -2.35 -12.72
C ILE A 112 -4.07 -2.35 -11.75
N ALA A 113 -4.09 -3.26 -10.77
CA ALA A 113 -5.15 -3.30 -9.77
C ALA A 113 -5.13 -2.05 -8.87
N CYS A 114 -3.96 -1.57 -8.44
CA CYS A 114 -3.82 -0.29 -7.74
C CYS A 114 -4.39 0.87 -8.56
N THR A 115 -4.08 0.92 -9.86
CA THR A 115 -4.58 1.96 -10.78
C THR A 115 -6.11 1.92 -10.88
N LEU A 116 -6.69 0.72 -10.98
CA LEU A 116 -8.15 0.54 -11.02
C LEU A 116 -8.83 0.99 -9.72
N ILE A 117 -8.22 0.72 -8.57
CA ILE A 117 -8.68 1.23 -7.26
C ILE A 117 -8.65 2.75 -7.26
N CYS A 118 -7.54 3.37 -7.67
CA CYS A 118 -7.42 4.82 -7.76
C CYS A 118 -8.50 5.43 -8.66
N TYR A 119 -8.69 4.88 -9.86
CA TYR A 119 -9.71 5.35 -10.80
C TYR A 119 -11.13 5.31 -10.23
N ARG A 120 -11.52 4.19 -9.61
CA ARG A 120 -12.86 4.04 -8.98
C ARG A 120 -13.07 5.03 -7.82
N ARG A 121 -12.02 5.30 -7.05
CA ARG A 121 -12.07 6.23 -5.91
C ARG A 121 -12.12 7.69 -6.35
N LEU A 122 -11.38 8.06 -7.39
CA LEU A 122 -11.41 9.42 -7.94
C LEU A 122 -12.74 9.74 -8.62
N ARG A 123 -13.36 8.75 -9.29
CA ARG A 123 -14.70 8.92 -9.87
C ARG A 123 -15.83 9.11 -8.86
N THR A 124 -15.61 8.68 -7.63
CA THR A 124 -16.59 8.82 -6.53
C THR A 124 -16.26 9.97 -5.61
N ALA A 125 -15.10 10.61 -5.76
CA ALA A 125 -14.80 11.84 -5.05
C ALA A 125 -15.62 12.98 -5.69
N PRO A 126 -16.33 13.80 -4.89
CA PRO A 126 -16.93 15.00 -5.42
C PRO A 126 -15.85 15.84 -6.10
N CYS A 127 -16.14 16.33 -7.30
CA CYS A 127 -15.28 17.26 -8.03
C CYS A 127 -14.90 18.35 -7.04
N ILE A 128 -13.61 18.50 -6.72
CA ILE A 128 -13.15 19.68 -5.98
C ILE A 128 -13.39 20.84 -6.96
N GLY A 129 -14.54 21.49 -6.80
CA GLY A 129 -14.95 22.61 -7.61
C GLY A 129 -13.87 23.67 -7.56
N THR A 130 -13.60 24.24 -8.72
CA THR A 130 -12.94 25.51 -8.91
C THR A 130 -13.48 26.53 -7.91
N ALA A 131 -12.70 26.86 -6.88
CA ALA A 131 -12.88 28.12 -6.19
C ALA A 131 -12.32 29.20 -7.13
N GLU A 132 -13.21 29.84 -7.87
CA GLU A 132 -12.90 31.15 -8.46
C GLU A 132 -12.99 32.23 -7.36
N PRO A 133 -12.19 33.31 -7.48
CA PRO A 133 -12.05 34.36 -6.46
C PRO A 133 -13.30 35.24 -6.30
#